data_AF-A0A7V8IZP0-F1
#
_entry.id   AF-A0A7V8IZP0-F1
#
_cell.length_a   1.000
_cell.length_b   1.000
_cell.length_c   1.000
_cell.angle_alpha   90.00
_cell.angle_beta   90.00
_cell.angle_gamma   90.00
#
_symmetry.space_group_name_H-M   'P 1'
#
loop_
_entity.id
_entity.type
_entity.pdbx_description
1 polymer ?
#
loop_
_entity_poly.entity_id
_entity_poly.type
_entity_poly.pdbx_seq_one_letter_code
_entity_poly.pdbx_strand_id
1 'polypeptide(L)'
;MADPVETEYGISAAELLEAVSHRFRAKVALEGVVAEVQAHRKILAAYGAGLVDHFEVHDQDGYADFTLHLKGRAEPIRVECKNVRDSDEAYRDAGKIVAYKCETQKTRASKGDPLSRYYSPSQFEILAVCLGKKTRQWSQFMFVEVGHLSRHSTHSEKLAVMQRVPLPGSSNLAPWFDDLGKLLKEMSRRPA
;
A
#
# COMPACT_ATOMS: atom_id res chain seq x y z
N MET A 1 4.19 -14.97 -30.34
CA MET A 1 4.24 -16.01 -29.29
C MET A 1 3.06 -15.74 -28.39
N ALA A 2 2.22 -16.74 -28.10
CA ALA A 2 1.14 -16.59 -27.14
C ALA A 2 1.73 -16.31 -25.75
N ASP A 3 1.00 -15.56 -24.92
CA ASP A 3 1.42 -15.30 -23.55
C ASP A 3 1.47 -16.62 -22.75
N PRO A 4 2.43 -16.82 -21.82
CA PRO A 4 2.48 -18.04 -21.00
C PRO A 4 1.17 -18.32 -20.26
N VAL A 5 0.46 -17.29 -19.79
CA VAL A 5 -0.82 -17.40 -19.08
C VAL A 5 -1.92 -17.84 -20.05
N GLU A 6 -1.95 -17.28 -21.26
CA GLU A 6 -2.90 -17.72 -22.30
C GLU A 6 -2.71 -19.20 -22.64
N THR A 7 -1.45 -19.64 -22.70
CA THR A 7 -1.09 -21.04 -22.98
C THR A 7 -1.50 -21.97 -21.83
N GLU A 8 -1.28 -21.55 -20.58
CA GLU A 8 -1.63 -22.33 -19.38
C GLU A 8 -3.15 -22.54 -19.24
N TYR A 9 -3.94 -21.49 -19.47
CA TYR A 9 -5.38 -21.52 -19.26
C TYR A 9 -6.20 -21.81 -20.52
N GLY A 10 -5.58 -21.82 -21.70
CA GLY A 10 -6.24 -22.13 -22.96
C GLY A 10 -7.29 -21.11 -23.40
N ILE A 11 -7.18 -19.87 -22.91
CA ILE A 11 -8.05 -18.74 -23.25
C ILE A 11 -7.20 -17.50 -23.50
N SER A 12 -7.69 -16.59 -24.34
CA SER A 12 -6.98 -15.35 -24.68
C SER A 12 -6.93 -14.37 -23.50
N ALA A 13 -6.01 -13.41 -23.56
CA ALA A 13 -5.92 -12.31 -22.61
C ALA A 13 -7.22 -11.50 -22.53
N ALA A 14 -7.93 -11.35 -23.65
CA ALA A 14 -9.23 -10.69 -23.68
C ALA A 14 -10.28 -11.47 -22.87
N GLU A 15 -10.37 -12.79 -23.06
CA GLU A 15 -11.26 -13.67 -22.31
C GLU A 15 -10.90 -13.74 -20.83
N LEU A 16 -9.60 -13.72 -20.49
CA LEU A 16 -9.12 -13.63 -19.11
C LEU A 16 -9.59 -12.34 -18.43
N LEU A 17 -9.41 -11.19 -19.10
CA LEU A 17 -9.85 -9.89 -18.59
C LEU A 17 -11.37 -9.84 -18.44
N GLU A 18 -12.11 -10.40 -19.40
CA GLU A 18 -13.57 -10.53 -19.31
C GLU A 18 -13.98 -11.40 -18.13
N ALA A 19 -13.37 -12.56 -17.94
CA ALA A 19 -13.64 -13.46 -16.83
C ALA A 19 -13.38 -12.79 -15.47
N VAL A 20 -12.29 -12.04 -15.34
CA VAL A 20 -11.97 -11.24 -14.13
C VAL A 20 -13.03 -10.16 -13.91
N SER A 21 -13.45 -9.45 -14.95
CA SER A 21 -14.39 -8.33 -14.85
C SER A 21 -15.76 -8.73 -14.29
N HIS A 22 -16.19 -9.99 -14.52
CA HIS A 22 -17.47 -10.55 -14.08
C HIS A 22 -17.43 -11.24 -12.72
N ARG A 23 -16.29 -11.18 -11.99
CA ARG A 23 -16.10 -11.88 -10.71
C ARG A 23 -15.57 -10.92 -9.66
N PHE A 24 -16.42 -10.62 -8.66
CA PHE A 24 -16.10 -9.66 -7.59
C PHE A 24 -14.75 -9.95 -6.91
N ARG A 25 -14.50 -11.20 -6.50
CA ARG A 25 -13.24 -11.55 -5.81
C ARG A 25 -12.00 -11.41 -6.70
N ALA A 26 -12.12 -11.79 -7.97
CA ALA A 26 -11.02 -11.64 -8.94
C ALA A 26 -10.70 -10.16 -9.16
N LYS A 27 -11.74 -9.31 -9.24
CA LYS A 27 -11.58 -7.86 -9.33
C LYS A 27 -10.87 -7.28 -8.11
N VAL A 28 -11.27 -7.66 -6.88
CA VAL A 28 -10.61 -7.18 -5.66
C VAL A 28 -9.14 -7.59 -5.62
N ALA A 29 -8.82 -8.83 -6.02
CA ALA A 29 -7.43 -9.28 -6.12
C ALA A 29 -6.63 -8.47 -7.17
N LEU A 30 -7.22 -8.27 -8.36
CA LEU A 30 -6.62 -7.45 -9.40
C LEU A 30 -6.37 -6.01 -8.94
N GLU A 31 -7.29 -5.40 -8.19
CA GLU A 31 -7.13 -4.05 -7.63
C GLU A 31 -5.91 -3.96 -6.69
N GLY A 32 -5.63 -5.02 -5.92
CA GLY A 32 -4.40 -5.15 -5.12
C GLY A 32 -3.15 -5.14 -6.00
N VAL A 33 -3.09 -6.04 -6.98
CA VAL A 33 -1.96 -6.15 -7.94
C VAL A 33 -1.74 -4.85 -8.70
N VAL A 34 -2.82 -4.18 -9.14
CA VAL A 34 -2.71 -2.89 -9.83
C VAL A 34 -2.10 -1.82 -8.91
N ALA A 35 -2.45 -1.79 -7.63
CA ALA A 35 -1.84 -0.87 -6.68
C ALA A 35 -0.34 -1.15 -6.50
N GLU A 36 0.07 -2.41 -6.34
CA GLU A 36 1.48 -2.80 -6.23
C GLU A 36 2.29 -2.43 -7.48
N VAL A 37 1.76 -2.68 -8.69
CA VAL A 37 2.39 -2.26 -9.95
C VAL A 37 2.61 -0.74 -9.98
N GLN A 38 1.65 0.04 -9.49
CA GLN A 38 1.77 1.50 -9.45
C GLN A 38 2.73 1.97 -8.34
N ALA A 39 2.76 1.29 -7.19
CA ALA A 39 3.73 1.55 -6.13
C ALA A 39 5.17 1.27 -6.63
N HIS A 40 5.39 0.17 -7.34
CA HIS A 40 6.67 -0.15 -7.98
C HIS A 40 7.10 0.97 -8.94
N ARG A 41 6.19 1.55 -9.74
CA ARG A 41 6.52 2.71 -10.59
C ARG A 41 6.96 3.93 -9.79
N LYS A 42 6.41 4.16 -8.59
CA LYS A 42 6.87 5.24 -7.69
C LYS A 42 8.27 4.97 -7.15
N ILE A 43 8.56 3.72 -6.82
CA ILE A 43 9.89 3.27 -6.38
C ILE A 43 10.91 3.41 -7.51
N LEU A 44 10.58 3.00 -8.74
CA LEU A 44 11.43 3.20 -9.92
C LEU A 44 11.74 4.68 -10.17
N ALA A 45 10.76 5.56 -9.99
CA ALA A 45 10.99 7.00 -10.10
C ALA A 45 11.94 7.52 -9.00
N ALA A 46 11.79 7.04 -7.76
CA ALA A 46 12.70 7.39 -6.65
C ALA A 46 14.12 6.85 -6.87
N TYR A 47 14.24 5.64 -7.42
CA TYR A 47 15.51 5.03 -7.84
C TYR A 47 16.18 5.86 -8.95
N GLY A 48 15.44 6.19 -10.02
CA GLY A 48 15.96 7.04 -11.10
C GLY A 48 16.37 8.45 -10.65
N ALA A 49 15.77 8.95 -9.56
CA ALA A 49 16.15 10.21 -8.92
C ALA A 49 17.33 10.09 -7.94
N GLY A 50 17.92 8.90 -7.78
CA GLY A 50 19.04 8.64 -6.87
C GLY A 50 18.68 8.67 -5.38
N LEU A 51 17.40 8.58 -5.03
CA LEU A 51 16.93 8.52 -3.64
C LEU A 51 16.97 7.11 -3.07
N VAL A 52 16.81 6.11 -3.93
CA VAL A 52 16.91 4.68 -3.61
C VAL A 52 18.13 4.13 -4.35
N ASP A 53 18.99 3.41 -3.65
CA ASP A 53 20.21 2.81 -4.21
C ASP A 53 19.92 1.45 -4.88
N HIS A 54 19.08 0.63 -4.24
CA HIS A 54 18.51 -0.58 -4.83
C HIS A 54 17.21 -0.94 -4.11
N PHE A 55 16.41 -1.82 -4.71
CA PHE A 55 15.17 -2.28 -4.13
C PHE A 55 14.85 -3.72 -4.51
N GLU A 56 14.01 -4.35 -3.70
CA GLU A 56 13.51 -5.71 -3.86
C GLU A 56 11.98 -5.67 -3.89
N VAL A 57 11.38 -6.58 -4.67
CA VAL A 57 9.93 -6.81 -4.74
C VAL A 57 9.67 -8.19 -4.15
N HIS A 58 8.67 -8.30 -3.27
CA HIS A 58 8.37 -9.53 -2.56
C HIS A 58 6.97 -10.02 -2.86
N ASP A 59 6.82 -11.33 -3.00
CA ASP A 59 5.54 -12.05 -3.08
C ASP A 59 5.50 -13.13 -1.99
N GLN A 60 5.70 -12.69 -0.74
CA GLN A 60 5.74 -13.57 0.43
C GLN A 60 4.67 -13.16 1.43
N ASP A 61 3.81 -14.11 1.80
CA ASP A 61 2.74 -13.88 2.78
C ASP A 61 3.31 -13.36 4.12
N GLY A 62 2.77 -12.24 4.59
CA GLY A 62 3.14 -11.61 5.86
C GLY A 62 4.47 -10.85 5.86
N TYR A 63 5.20 -10.81 4.73
CA TYR A 63 6.31 -9.88 4.50
C TYR A 63 5.83 -8.63 3.76
N ALA A 64 6.59 -7.54 3.81
CA ALA A 64 6.23 -6.30 3.12
C ALA A 64 6.46 -6.43 1.62
N ASP A 65 5.63 -5.76 0.81
CA ASP A 65 5.66 -5.90 -0.66
C ASP A 65 6.99 -5.42 -1.29
N PHE A 66 7.69 -4.47 -0.65
CA PHE A 66 8.98 -3.96 -1.13
C PHE A 66 9.99 -3.75 -0.01
N THR A 67 11.27 -3.88 -0.35
CA THR A 67 12.39 -3.42 0.48
C THR A 67 13.20 -2.40 -0.30
N LEU A 68 13.46 -1.23 0.28
CA LEU A 68 14.25 -0.15 -0.28
C LEU A 68 15.54 0.02 0.51
N HIS A 69 16.65 0.14 -0.21
CA HIS A 69 17.94 0.44 0.38
C HIS A 69 18.32 1.86 0.00
N LEU A 70 18.60 2.70 1.00
CA LEU A 70 18.94 4.11 0.79
C LEU A 70 20.44 4.32 0.99
N LYS A 71 21.03 5.21 0.19
CA LYS A 71 22.43 5.57 0.33
C LYS A 71 22.71 6.18 1.71
N GLY A 72 23.71 5.66 2.41
CA GLY A 72 24.13 6.17 3.72
C GLY A 72 23.24 5.75 4.90
N ARG A 73 22.23 4.91 4.66
CA ARG A 73 21.43 4.29 5.71
C ARG A 73 21.79 2.80 5.78
N ALA A 74 22.10 2.31 6.97
CA ALA A 74 22.45 0.89 7.17
C ALA A 74 21.22 -0.01 7.08
N GLU A 75 20.13 0.38 7.76
CA GLU A 75 18.91 -0.42 7.80
C GLU A 75 18.00 -0.16 6.59
N PRO A 76 17.53 -1.21 5.91
CA PRO A 76 16.59 -1.05 4.81
C PRO A 76 15.23 -0.50 5.28
N ILE A 77 14.44 -0.03 4.31
CA ILE A 77 13.08 0.45 4.51
C ILE A 77 12.13 -0.51 3.81
N ARG A 78 11.29 -1.18 4.58
CA ARG A 78 10.21 -2.02 4.05
C ARG A 78 8.97 -1.19 3.81
N VAL A 79 8.30 -1.43 2.69
CA VAL A 79 7.12 -0.69 2.25
C VAL A 79 5.98 -1.67 2.02
N GLU A 80 4.87 -1.43 2.72
CA GLU A 80 3.61 -2.15 2.52
C GLU A 80 2.70 -1.33 1.61
N CYS A 81 2.13 -1.95 0.57
CA CYS A 81 1.16 -1.37 -0.33
C CYS A 81 -0.26 -1.80 0.04
N LYS A 82 -1.17 -0.83 0.15
CA LYS A 82 -2.60 -1.09 0.35
C LYS A 82 -3.44 -0.17 -0.52
N ASN A 83 -4.66 -0.61 -0.79
CA ASN A 83 -5.68 0.27 -1.35
C ASN A 83 -6.49 0.94 -0.23
N VAL A 84 -6.98 2.14 -0.49
CA VAL A 84 -8.12 2.66 0.28
C VAL A 84 -9.34 1.74 0.14
N ARG A 85 -10.19 1.70 1.16
CA ARG A 85 -11.50 1.02 1.13
C ARG A 85 -12.41 1.62 0.06
N ASP A 86 -13.46 0.87 -0.28
CA ASP A 86 -14.44 1.26 -1.31
C ASP A 86 -15.20 2.55 -1.01
N SER A 87 -15.80 3.14 -2.06
CA SER A 87 -16.33 4.52 -2.09
C SER A 87 -17.30 4.91 -0.97
N ASP A 88 -18.12 3.96 -0.53
CA ASP A 88 -19.06 4.05 0.59
C ASP A 88 -18.36 4.16 1.95
N GLU A 89 -17.18 3.56 2.09
CA GLU A 89 -16.39 3.56 3.31
C GLU A 89 -15.39 4.73 3.37
N ALA A 90 -15.81 5.83 3.99
CA ALA A 90 -15.00 7.01 4.24
C ALA A 90 -15.34 7.63 5.60
N TYR A 91 -14.47 8.48 6.13
CA TYR A 91 -14.84 9.37 7.23
C TYR A 91 -15.67 10.52 6.67
N ARG A 92 -16.79 10.82 7.32
CA ARG A 92 -17.71 11.87 6.91
C ARG A 92 -17.96 12.84 8.06
N ASP A 93 -18.08 14.11 7.70
CA ASP A 93 -18.56 15.17 8.58
C ASP A 93 -19.68 15.92 7.85
N ALA A 94 -20.83 16.08 8.49
CA ALA A 94 -22.05 16.61 7.89
C ALA A 94 -22.37 16.03 6.49
N GLY A 95 -22.18 14.71 6.32
CA GLY A 95 -22.41 13.98 5.07
C GLY A 95 -21.30 14.10 4.01
N LYS A 96 -20.36 15.03 4.16
CA LYS A 96 -19.23 15.24 3.24
C LYS A 96 -18.06 14.35 3.62
N ILE A 97 -17.38 13.79 2.62
CA ILE A 97 -16.16 13.00 2.86
C ILE A 97 -15.05 13.94 3.32
N VAL A 98 -14.42 13.62 4.46
CA VAL A 98 -13.29 14.38 5.05
C VAL A 98 -11.99 13.58 5.11
N ALA A 99 -12.06 12.26 4.91
CA ALA A 99 -10.92 11.37 4.73
C ALA A 99 -11.32 10.01 4.18
N TYR A 100 -10.35 9.34 3.58
CA TYR A 100 -10.47 7.94 3.21
C TYR A 100 -10.05 7.02 4.36
N LYS A 101 -10.38 5.74 4.21
CA LYS A 101 -10.00 4.66 5.12
C LYS A 101 -9.06 3.72 4.38
N CYS A 102 -7.97 3.31 5.02
CA CYS A 102 -7.13 2.21 4.57
C CYS A 102 -7.21 1.09 5.61
N GLU A 103 -7.44 -0.14 5.17
CA GLU A 103 -7.44 -1.30 6.07
C GLU A 103 -6.04 -1.90 6.12
N THR A 104 -5.41 -1.85 7.30
CA THR A 104 -4.08 -2.41 7.56
C THR A 104 -4.22 -3.71 8.35
N GLN A 105 -4.70 -4.73 7.65
CA GLN A 105 -4.88 -6.07 8.19
C GLN A 105 -4.58 -7.13 7.12
N LYS A 106 -3.93 -8.21 7.54
CA LYS A 106 -3.67 -9.38 6.68
C LYS A 106 -4.96 -10.17 6.45
N THR A 107 -5.09 -10.75 5.27
CA THR A 107 -6.26 -11.58 4.90
C THR A 107 -6.35 -12.88 5.69
N ARG A 108 -5.23 -13.33 6.27
CA ARG A 108 -5.12 -14.58 7.03
C ARG A 108 -4.54 -14.33 8.42
N ALA A 109 -4.94 -15.19 9.35
CA ALA A 109 -4.34 -15.32 10.67
C ALA A 109 -3.62 -16.66 10.76
N SER A 110 -2.51 -16.70 11.48
CA SER A 110 -1.84 -17.91 11.92
C SER A 110 -2.80 -18.79 12.73
N LYS A 111 -2.70 -20.11 12.55
CA LYS A 111 -3.52 -21.08 13.28
C LYS A 111 -3.30 -20.92 14.79
N GLY A 112 -4.37 -20.63 15.52
CA GLY A 112 -4.33 -20.47 16.99
C GLY A 112 -3.94 -19.07 17.48
N ASP A 113 -3.61 -18.13 16.59
CA ASP A 113 -3.32 -16.73 16.94
C ASP A 113 -4.13 -15.77 16.05
N PRO A 114 -5.34 -15.37 16.47
CA PRO A 114 -6.16 -14.39 15.76
C PRO A 114 -5.52 -13.01 15.63
N LEU A 115 -4.56 -12.64 16.48
CA LEU A 115 -3.91 -11.33 16.49
C LEU A 115 -2.83 -11.20 15.41
N SER A 116 -2.31 -12.32 14.92
CA SER A 116 -1.32 -12.37 13.83
C SER A 116 -1.80 -11.68 12.53
N ARG A 117 -3.12 -11.52 12.35
CA ARG A 117 -3.71 -10.77 11.23
C ARG A 117 -3.43 -9.27 11.31
N TYR A 118 -3.18 -8.73 12.50
CA TYR A 118 -2.85 -7.32 12.67
C TYR A 118 -1.35 -7.13 12.49
N TYR A 119 -0.99 -6.13 11.70
CA TYR A 119 0.42 -5.78 11.52
C TYR A 119 1.03 -5.27 12.83
N SER A 120 2.25 -5.70 13.12
CA SER A 120 3.12 -5.01 14.07
C SER A 120 3.76 -3.80 13.37
N PRO A 121 3.98 -2.68 14.07
CA PRO A 121 4.74 -1.55 13.52
C PRO A 121 6.19 -1.88 13.17
N SER A 122 6.72 -3.02 13.60
CA SER A 122 8.05 -3.49 13.20
C SER A 122 8.07 -4.29 11.90
N GLN A 123 6.93 -4.51 11.23
CA GLN A 123 6.88 -5.30 9.99
C GLN A 123 7.22 -4.50 8.74
N PHE A 124 6.97 -3.20 8.74
CA PHE A 124 7.31 -2.30 7.64
C PHE A 124 7.52 -0.89 8.19
N GLU A 125 8.32 -0.08 7.48
CA GLU A 125 8.63 1.28 7.86
C GLU A 125 7.68 2.29 7.21
N ILE A 126 7.18 1.99 6.00
CA ILE A 126 6.30 2.88 5.22
C ILE A 126 5.03 2.13 4.82
N LEU A 127 3.89 2.79 4.96
CA LEU A 127 2.63 2.40 4.31
C LEU A 127 2.41 3.27 3.07
N ALA A 128 2.35 2.64 1.90
CA ALA A 128 1.95 3.24 0.63
C ALA A 128 0.48 2.94 0.35
N VAL A 129 -0.37 3.96 0.33
CA VAL A 129 -1.80 3.82 0.12
C VAL A 129 -2.21 4.32 -1.26
N CYS A 130 -2.62 3.40 -2.13
CA CYS A 130 -3.20 3.72 -3.44
C CYS A 130 -4.62 4.27 -3.28
N LEU A 131 -4.89 5.41 -3.94
CA LEU A 131 -6.19 6.08 -3.90
C LEU A 131 -7.11 5.71 -5.07
N GLY A 132 -6.63 4.87 -6.01
CA GLY A 132 -7.28 4.58 -7.29
C GLY A 132 -8.74 4.11 -7.17
N LYS A 133 -9.08 3.36 -6.13
CA LYS A 133 -10.46 2.92 -5.86
C LYS A 133 -11.44 4.10 -5.65
N LYS A 134 -10.97 5.21 -5.10
CA LYS A 134 -11.76 6.43 -4.84
C LYS A 134 -11.67 7.45 -5.98
N THR A 135 -10.48 7.60 -6.56
CA THR A 135 -10.18 8.72 -7.48
C THR A 135 -10.14 8.31 -8.95
N ARG A 136 -10.17 7.00 -9.23
CA ARG A 136 -9.93 6.39 -10.56
C ARG A 136 -8.54 6.67 -11.15
N GLN A 137 -7.67 7.35 -10.40
CA GLN A 137 -6.28 7.60 -10.75
C GLN A 137 -5.39 6.64 -9.95
N TRP A 138 -5.14 5.46 -10.49
CA TRP A 138 -4.37 4.39 -9.83
C TRP A 138 -2.91 4.73 -9.54
N SER A 139 -2.36 5.77 -10.16
CA SER A 139 -1.02 6.28 -9.88
C SER A 139 -0.99 7.28 -8.72
N GLN A 140 -2.14 7.61 -8.12
CA GLN A 140 -2.24 8.55 -6.99
C GLN A 140 -2.09 7.81 -5.66
N PHE A 141 -1.16 8.26 -4.83
CA PHE A 141 -0.80 7.63 -3.57
C PHE A 141 -0.72 8.63 -2.43
N MET A 142 -0.86 8.10 -1.21
CA MET A 142 -0.44 8.75 0.03
C MET A 142 0.56 7.82 0.75
N PHE A 143 1.62 8.39 1.30
CA PHE A 143 2.68 7.67 1.99
C PHE A 143 2.79 8.18 3.43
N VAL A 144 3.10 7.30 4.37
CA VAL A 144 3.31 7.65 5.77
C VAL A 144 4.26 6.67 6.43
N GLU A 145 5.03 7.14 7.40
CA GLU A 145 5.83 6.28 8.26
C GLU A 145 4.94 5.53 9.27
N VAL A 146 5.27 4.27 9.51
CA VAL A 146 4.52 3.39 10.42
C VAL A 146 4.40 3.95 11.85
N GLY A 147 5.35 4.80 12.27
CA GLY A 147 5.36 5.46 13.57
C GLY A 147 4.20 6.45 13.77
N HIS A 148 3.63 6.96 12.67
CA HIS A 148 2.50 7.87 12.69
C HIS A 148 1.14 7.19 12.53
N LEU A 149 1.12 5.86 12.30
CA LEU A 149 -0.12 5.10 12.18
C LEU A 149 -0.77 4.87 13.55
N SER A 150 -2.09 4.85 13.56
CA SER A 150 -2.88 4.58 14.78
C SER A 150 -2.61 3.17 15.28
N ARG A 151 -2.43 3.01 16.60
CA ARG A 151 -2.30 1.72 17.27
C ARG A 151 -3.67 1.09 17.55
N HIS A 152 -3.71 -0.24 17.64
CA HIS A 152 -4.93 -0.95 18.01
C HIS A 152 -5.33 -0.58 19.44
N SER A 153 -6.62 -0.35 19.68
CA SER A 153 -7.12 0.17 20.97
C SER A 153 -6.89 -0.78 22.14
N THR A 154 -6.91 -2.09 21.90
CA THR A 154 -6.69 -3.12 22.93
C THR A 154 -5.34 -3.82 22.86
N HIS A 155 -4.56 -3.62 21.80
CA HIS A 155 -3.30 -4.33 21.53
C HIS A 155 -2.29 -3.33 20.98
N SER A 156 -1.72 -2.48 21.85
CA SER A 156 -0.95 -1.30 21.45
C SER A 156 0.33 -1.62 20.66
N GLU A 157 0.80 -2.87 20.71
CA GLU A 157 1.88 -3.42 19.90
C GLU A 157 1.45 -3.73 18.45
N LYS A 158 0.17 -3.58 18.12
CA LYS A 158 -0.40 -3.76 16.78
C LYS A 158 -0.91 -2.45 16.21
N LEU A 159 -0.97 -2.39 14.89
CA LEU A 159 -1.64 -1.30 14.18
C LEU A 159 -3.16 -1.45 14.28
N ALA A 160 -3.87 -0.32 14.36
CA ALA A 160 -5.32 -0.30 14.22
C ALA A 160 -5.70 -0.85 12.84
N VAL A 161 -6.83 -1.55 12.76
CA VAL A 161 -7.32 -2.11 11.49
C VAL A 161 -7.58 -1.03 10.46
N MET A 162 -8.13 0.11 10.88
CA MET A 162 -8.48 1.21 9.99
C MET A 162 -7.58 2.41 10.26
N GLN A 163 -6.87 2.84 9.22
CA GLN A 163 -6.04 4.04 9.21
C GLN A 163 -6.76 5.16 8.47
N ARG A 164 -6.72 6.37 9.04
CA ARG A 164 -7.28 7.57 8.43
C ARG A 164 -6.30 8.12 7.39
N VAL A 165 -6.73 8.20 6.14
CA VAL A 165 -5.93 8.70 5.00
C VAL A 165 -6.48 10.06 4.56
N PRO A 166 -5.64 11.11 4.43
CA PRO A 166 -6.10 12.41 3.98
C PRO A 166 -6.61 12.36 2.54
N LEU A 167 -7.47 13.32 2.20
CA LEU A 167 -7.93 13.50 0.82
C LEU A 167 -6.80 14.07 -0.04
N PRO A 168 -6.75 13.71 -1.33
CA PRO A 168 -5.83 14.34 -2.26
C PRO A 168 -6.12 15.84 -2.34
N GLY A 169 -5.07 16.66 -2.32
CA GLY A 169 -5.18 18.13 -2.37
C GLY A 169 -5.61 18.79 -1.06
N SER A 170 -5.74 18.06 0.05
CA SER A 170 -5.93 18.66 1.37
C SER A 170 -4.81 19.66 1.69
N SER A 171 -5.16 20.81 2.28
CA SER A 171 -4.21 21.85 2.68
C SER A 171 -3.25 21.42 3.79
N ASN A 172 -3.62 20.40 4.57
CA ASN A 172 -2.78 19.77 5.56
C ASN A 172 -2.75 18.25 5.33
N LEU A 173 -1.60 17.75 4.87
CA LEU A 173 -1.36 16.31 4.68
C LEU A 173 -0.65 15.68 5.88
N ALA A 174 0.01 16.46 6.75
CA ALA A 174 0.86 15.92 7.79
C ALA A 174 0.11 14.91 8.68
N PRO A 175 0.72 13.76 9.02
CA PRO A 175 2.10 13.34 8.72
C PRO A 175 2.28 12.58 7.39
N TRP A 176 1.32 12.68 6.47
CA TRP A 176 1.36 12.00 5.16
C TRP A 176 2.06 12.82 4.09
N PHE A 177 2.51 12.12 3.06
CA PHE A 177 3.15 12.67 1.86
C PHE A 177 2.42 12.17 0.62
N ASP A 178 2.25 13.03 -0.38
CA ASP A 178 1.69 12.69 -1.70
C ASP A 178 2.76 12.17 -2.68
N ASP A 179 4.02 12.19 -2.27
CA ASP A 179 5.19 11.79 -3.05
C ASP A 179 6.16 10.99 -2.18
N LEU A 180 6.55 9.81 -2.68
CA LEU A 180 7.48 8.92 -1.97
C LEU A 180 8.85 9.59 -1.76
N GLY A 181 9.34 10.31 -2.77
CA GLY A 181 10.64 10.99 -2.69
C GLY A 181 10.69 12.06 -1.60
N LYS A 182 9.60 12.82 -1.41
CA LYS A 182 9.47 13.78 -0.30
C LYS A 182 9.53 13.06 1.06
N LEU A 183 8.83 11.95 1.21
CA LEU A 183 8.87 11.16 2.44
C LEU A 183 10.28 10.63 2.72
N LEU A 184 10.93 10.01 1.73
CA LEU A 184 12.28 9.47 1.90
C LEU A 184 13.29 10.55 2.30
N LYS A 185 13.22 11.73 1.67
CA LYS A 185 14.07 12.88 2.04
C LYS A 185 13.82 13.35 3.46
N GLU A 186 12.57 13.34 3.92
CA GLU A 186 12.23 13.70 5.29
C GLU A 186 12.80 12.67 6.29
N MET A 187 12.66 11.38 5.99
CA MET A 187 13.22 10.30 6.82
C MET A 187 14.75 10.39 6.91
N SER A 188 15.45 10.75 5.83
CA SER A 188 16.92 10.92 5.83
C SER A 188 17.41 12.12 6.65
N ARG A 189 16.54 13.08 6.99
CA ARG A 189 16.92 14.26 7.79
C ARG A 189 16.86 14.00 9.29
N ARG A 190 16.15 12.97 9.73
CA ARG A 190 16.04 12.62 11.15
C ARG A 190 17.22 11.73 11.52
N PRO A 191 17.96 12.03 12.60
CA PRO A 191 18.95 11.10 13.11
C PRO A 191 18.25 9.78 13.50
N ALA A 192 18.88 8.66 13.17
CA ALA A 192 18.43 7.33 13.56
C ALA A 192 18.44 7.15 15.09
#